data_AF-A0A9X4LNV3-F1
#
_entry.id   AF-A0A9X4LNV3-F1
#
_cell.length_a   1.000
_cell.length_b   1.000
_cell.length_c   1.000
_cell.angle_alpha   90.00
_cell.angle_beta   90.00
_cell.angle_gamma   90.00
#
_symmetry.space_group_name_H-M   'P 1'
#
loop_
_entity.id
_entity.type
_entity.pdbx_description
1 polymer ?
#
loop_
_entity_poly.entity_id
_entity_poly.type
_entity_poly.pdbx_seq_one_letter_code
_entity_poly.pdbx_strand_id
1 'polypeptide(L)'
;MRTLVWLLRALLFFTLFAFALNNSHEAVVRWFFGHEWHAPQVIIVLLAFGLGAAFGVLAMVPAWWRHRRAAQRIEPLPTAPTPAPEAPAVPYAAHQDGV
;
A
#
# COMPACT_ATOMS: atom_id res chain seq x y z
N MET A 1 6.36 12.99 21.13
CA MET A 1 5.65 12.64 19.88
C MET A 1 4.29 13.35 19.76
N ARG A 2 3.48 13.40 20.83
CA ARG A 2 2.17 14.10 20.82
C ARG A 2 2.25 15.61 20.52
N THR A 3 3.28 16.28 21.02
CA THR A 3 3.60 17.68 20.72
C THR A 3 3.92 17.92 19.24
N LEU A 4 4.73 17.04 18.64
CA LEU A 4 5.09 17.15 17.22
C LEU A 4 3.85 16.96 16.32
N VAL A 5 2.99 15.98 16.63
CA VAL A 5 1.72 15.79 15.93
C VAL A 5 0.79 17.00 16.10
N TRP A 6 0.76 17.62 17.28
CA TRP A 6 -0.03 18.83 17.53
C TRP A 6 0.50 20.03 16.74
N LEU A 7 1.82 20.24 16.73
CA LEU A 7 2.47 21.28 15.91
C LEU A 7 2.22 21.06 14.42
N LEU A 8 2.33 19.82 13.93
CA LEU A 8 2.04 19.50 12.54
C LEU A 8 0.57 19.79 12.19
N ARG A 9 -0.38 19.45 13.08
CA ARG A 9 -1.80 19.76 12.89
C ARG A 9 -2.05 21.26 12.88
N ALA A 10 -1.41 22.02 13.77
CA ALA A 10 -1.52 23.47 13.83
C ALA A 10 -0.91 24.12 12.57
N LEU A 11 0.26 23.68 12.14
CA LEU A 11 0.91 24.12 10.90
C LEU A 11 0.02 23.82 9.69
N LEU A 12 -0.48 22.58 9.59
CA LEU A 12 -1.36 22.18 8.50
C LEU A 12 -2.64 23.01 8.49
N PHE A 13 -3.26 23.23 9.65
CA PHE A 13 -4.42 24.11 9.77
C PHE A 13 -4.11 25.53 9.32
N PHE A 14 -3.01 26.10 9.81
CA PHE A 14 -2.62 27.47 9.46
C PHE A 14 -2.36 27.61 7.96
N THR A 15 -1.67 26.65 7.36
CA THR A 15 -1.45 26.61 5.91
C THR A 15 -2.76 26.51 5.14
N LEU A 16 -3.66 25.59 5.51
CA LEU A 16 -4.95 25.44 4.84
C LEU A 16 -5.84 26.68 5.04
N PHE A 17 -5.80 27.29 6.21
CA PHE A 17 -6.54 28.50 6.52
C PHE A 17 -6.02 29.71 5.75
N ALA A 18 -4.71 29.94 5.76
CA ALA A 18 -4.07 30.99 4.98
C ALA A 18 -4.28 30.78 3.48
N PHE A 19 -4.22 29.52 3.03
CA PHE A 19 -4.58 29.16 1.67
C PHE A 19 -6.02 29.52 1.36
N ALA A 20 -6.99 29.12 2.20
CA ALA A 20 -8.40 29.46 1.99
C ALA A 20 -8.63 30.98 1.99
N LEU A 21 -7.97 31.73 2.87
CA LEU A 21 -8.07 33.18 2.95
C LEU A 21 -7.48 33.88 1.72
N ASN A 22 -6.32 33.42 1.22
CA ASN A 22 -5.68 34.00 0.05
C ASN A 22 -6.34 33.56 -1.28
N ASN A 23 -7.08 32.46 -1.26
CA ASN A 23 -7.73 31.86 -2.43
C ASN A 23 -9.27 31.89 -2.32
N SER A 24 -9.82 32.86 -1.58
CA SER A 24 -11.26 33.11 -1.52
C SER A 24 -11.78 33.87 -2.74
N HIS A 25 -10.88 34.33 -3.61
CA HIS A 25 -11.21 35.02 -4.85
C HIS A 25 -12.09 34.15 -5.75
N GLU A 26 -13.06 34.79 -6.39
CA GLU A 26 -13.95 34.17 -7.35
C GLU A 26 -13.18 33.85 -8.64
N ALA A 27 -13.22 32.59 -9.05
CA ALA A 27 -12.59 32.10 -10.26
C ALA A 27 -13.65 31.56 -11.22
N VAL A 28 -13.40 31.76 -12.52
CA VAL A 28 -14.33 31.41 -13.59
C VAL A 28 -13.83 30.18 -14.33
N VAL A 29 -14.59 29.09 -14.27
CA VAL A 29 -14.37 27.89 -15.07
C VAL A 29 -15.20 28.01 -16.34
N ARG A 30 -14.51 28.18 -17.47
CA ARG A 30 -15.14 28.39 -18.77
C ARG A 30 -15.33 27.04 -19.46
N TRP A 31 -16.58 26.66 -19.63
CA TRP A 31 -16.99 25.44 -20.32
C TRP A 31 -17.30 25.74 -21.79
N PHE A 32 -17.65 24.69 -22.53
CA PHE A 32 -18.08 24.80 -23.92
C PHE A 32 -19.41 25.58 -24.01
N PHE A 33 -19.67 26.18 -25.18
CA PHE A 33 -20.91 26.94 -25.46
C PHE A 33 -21.11 28.23 -24.63
N GLY A 34 -20.04 28.80 -24.08
CA GLY A 34 -20.10 30.04 -23.31
C GLY A 34 -20.66 29.87 -21.89
N HIS A 35 -20.82 28.63 -21.43
CA HIS A 35 -21.17 28.38 -20.03
C HIS A 35 -19.98 28.66 -19.13
N GLU A 36 -20.17 29.53 -18.14
CA GLU A 36 -19.13 29.90 -17.19
C GLU A 36 -19.64 29.59 -15.78
N TRP A 37 -18.82 28.85 -15.02
CA TRP A 37 -19.12 28.53 -13.63
C TRP A 37 -18.21 29.31 -12.72
N HIS A 38 -18.81 30.02 -11.79
CA HIS A 38 -18.12 30.85 -10.83
C HIS A 38 -18.06 30.14 -9.49
N ALA A 39 -16.85 29.97 -8.96
CA ALA A 39 -16.66 29.41 -7.63
C ALA A 39 -15.38 29.97 -7.01
N PRO A 40 -15.29 30.01 -5.66
CA PRO A 40 -14.05 30.35 -4.99
C PRO A 40 -12.89 29.44 -5.41
N GLN A 41 -11.72 30.02 -5.70
CA GLN A 41 -10.54 29.28 -6.16
C GLN A 41 -10.16 28.14 -5.22
N VAL A 42 -10.28 28.34 -3.91
CA VAL A 42 -10.01 27.32 -2.89
C VAL A 42 -10.85 26.05 -3.12
N ILE A 43 -12.13 26.17 -3.49
CA ILE A 43 -13.01 25.02 -3.70
C ILE A 43 -12.59 24.26 -4.94
N ILE A 44 -12.28 24.98 -6.03
CA ILE A 44 -11.84 24.38 -7.29
C ILE A 44 -10.58 23.54 -7.08
N VAL A 45 -9.58 24.10 -6.39
CA VAL A 45 -8.31 23.41 -6.13
C VAL A 45 -8.51 22.19 -5.23
N LEU A 46 -9.28 22.33 -4.15
CA LEU A 46 -9.55 21.22 -3.22
C LEU A 46 -10.28 20.06 -3.91
N LEU A 47 -11.28 20.36 -4.75
CA LEU A 47 -12.00 19.33 -5.50
C LEU A 47 -11.09 18.64 -6.52
N ALA A 48 -10.33 19.41 -7.31
CA ALA A 48 -9.43 18.84 -8.31
C ALA A 48 -8.37 17.93 -7.66
N PHE A 49 -7.74 18.39 -6.58
CA PHE A 49 -6.77 17.61 -5.83
C PHE A 49 -7.39 16.39 -5.17
N GLY A 50 -8.54 16.55 -4.49
CA GLY A 50 -9.23 15.46 -3.82
C GLY A 50 -9.67 14.36 -4.78
N LEU A 51 -10.21 14.73 -5.95
CA LEU A 51 -10.54 13.78 -7.01
C LEU A 51 -9.29 13.10 -7.56
N GLY A 52 -8.23 13.86 -7.86
CA GLY A 52 -6.95 13.32 -8.33
C GLY A 52 -6.33 12.31 -7.34
N ALA A 53 -6.35 12.62 -6.05
CA ALA A 53 -5.90 11.72 -5.00
C ALA A 53 -6.77 10.45 -4.92
N ALA A 54 -8.09 10.59 -5.00
CA ALA A 54 -9.00 9.44 -5.03
C ALA A 54 -8.72 8.53 -6.23
N PHE A 55 -8.55 9.10 -7.43
CA PHE A 55 -8.14 8.34 -8.61
C PHE A 55 -6.77 7.70 -8.47
N GLY A 56 -5.79 8.40 -7.90
CA GLY A 56 -4.45 7.87 -7.64
C GLY A 56 -4.49 6.66 -6.69
N VAL A 57 -5.25 6.75 -5.60
CA VAL A 57 -5.47 5.62 -4.69
C VAL A 57 -6.15 4.47 -5.41
N LEU A 58 -7.25 4.73 -6.12
CA LEU A 58 -7.98 3.71 -6.89
C LEU A 58 -7.11 3.01 -7.92
N ALA A 59 -6.20 3.72 -8.59
CA ALA A 59 -5.24 3.15 -9.52
C ALA A 59 -4.22 2.22 -8.84
N MET A 60 -3.88 2.47 -7.57
CA MET A 60 -2.95 1.64 -6.79
C MET A 60 -3.60 0.39 -6.18
N VAL A 61 -4.91 0.39 -5.91
CA VAL A 61 -5.66 -0.75 -5.35
C VAL A 61 -5.47 -2.07 -6.13
N PRO A 62 -5.61 -2.13 -7.47
CA PRO A 62 -5.49 -3.39 -8.20
C PRO A 62 -4.07 -3.98 -8.16
N ALA A 63 -3.04 -3.12 -8.19
CA ALA A 63 -1.65 -3.55 -8.04
C ALA A 63 -1.43 -4.16 -6.65
N TRP A 64 -1.91 -3.50 -5.60
CA TRP A 64 -1.82 -3.99 -4.22
C TRP A 64 -2.55 -5.33 -4.02
N TRP A 65 -3.72 -5.50 -4.62
CA TRP A 65 -4.45 -6.78 -4.61
C TRP A 65 -3.69 -7.91 -5.32
N ARG A 66 -3.04 -7.61 -6.45
CA ARG A 66 -2.24 -8.61 -7.18
C ARG A 66 -1.01 -9.03 -6.37
N HIS A 67 -0.31 -8.08 -5.73
CA HIS A 67 0.80 -8.38 -4.83
C HIS A 67 0.35 -9.22 -3.62
N ARG A 68 -0.80 -8.88 -3.00
CA ARG A 68 -1.34 -9.64 -1.88
C ARG A 68 -1.74 -11.07 -2.26
N ARG A 69 -2.35 -11.27 -3.44
CA ARG A 69 -2.67 -12.61 -3.97
C ARG A 69 -1.42 -13.43 -4.30
N ALA A 70 -0.38 -12.79 -4.84
CA ALA A 70 0.89 -13.46 -5.12
C ALA A 70 1.59 -13.92 -3.82
N ALA A 71 1.56 -13.10 -2.76
CA ALA A 71 2.11 -13.48 -1.46
C ALA A 71 1.38 -14.67 -0.80
N GLN A 72 0.07 -14.84 -1.07
CA GLN A 72 -0.70 -16.00 -0.61
C GLN A 72 -0.49 -17.25 -1.48
N ARG A 73 0.08 -17.11 -2.69
CA ARG A 73 0.44 -18.21 -3.59
C ARG A 73 1.90 -18.64 -3.46
N ILE A 74 2.64 -18.12 -2.48
CA ILE A 74 3.92 -18.71 -2.10
C ILE A 74 3.59 -20.05 -1.44
N GLU A 75 3.51 -21.07 -2.28
CA GLU A 75 3.52 -22.48 -1.91
C GLU A 75 4.67 -22.72 -0.92
N PRO A 76 4.46 -23.51 0.14
CA PRO A 76 5.57 -23.99 0.95
C PRO A 76 6.57 -24.64 0.00
N LEU A 77 7.82 -24.17 0.03
CA LEU A 77 8.94 -24.81 -0.65
C LEU A 77 8.84 -26.32 -0.37
N PRO A 78 8.93 -27.21 -1.38
CA PRO A 78 8.84 -28.64 -1.16
C PRO A 78 9.77 -29.02 -0.02
N THR A 79 9.20 -29.47 1.10
CA THR A 79 9.97 -30.02 2.21
C THR A 79 10.87 -31.07 1.58
N ALA A 80 12.19 -30.87 1.68
CA ALA A 80 13.17 -31.84 1.24
C ALA A 80 12.74 -33.22 1.75
N PRO A 81 12.83 -34.28 0.93
CA PRO A 81 12.30 -35.59 1.29
C PRO A 81 12.88 -36.00 2.64
N THR A 82 11.99 -36.23 3.60
CA THR A 82 12.31 -36.84 4.89
C THR A 82 13.18 -38.07 4.63
N PRO A 83 14.40 -38.17 5.19
CA PRO A 83 15.20 -39.37 5.00
C PRO A 83 14.40 -40.55 5.55
N ALA A 84 14.22 -41.56 4.70
CA ALA A 84 13.52 -42.79 5.04
C ALA A 84 14.12 -43.38 6.33
N PRO A 85 13.32 -44.02 7.20
CA PRO A 85 13.82 -44.65 8.41
C PRO A 85 14.93 -45.63 8.04
N GLU A 86 16.12 -45.35 8.56
CA GLU A 86 17.31 -46.19 8.43
C GLU A 86 16.95 -47.57 8.99
N ALA A 87 16.77 -48.54 8.08
CA ALA A 87 16.53 -49.93 8.45
C ALA A 87 17.73 -50.39 9.32
N PRO A 88 17.49 -51.03 10.48
CA PRO A 88 18.56 -51.39 11.39
C PRO A 88 19.57 -52.28 10.66
N ALA A 89 20.81 -51.79 10.57
CA ALA A 89 21.95 -52.55 10.10
C ALA A 89 22.06 -53.83 10.92
N VAL A 90 21.77 -54.96 10.27
CA VAL A 90 22.03 -56.29 10.83
C VAL A 90 23.52 -56.37 11.13
N PRO A 91 23.95 -56.57 12.39
CA PRO A 91 25.34 -56.76 12.68
C PRO A 91 25.76 -58.08 12.04
N TYR A 92 26.62 -58.00 11.03
CA TYR A 92 27.33 -59.14 10.48
C TYR A 92 28.18 -59.74 11.61
N ALA A 93 27.69 -60.82 12.21
CA ALA A 93 28.46 -61.63 13.14
C ALA A 93 29.46 -62.45 12.32
N ALA A 94 30.65 -61.87 12.13
CA ALA A 94 31.84 -62.62 11.78
C ALA A 94 32.31 -63.39 13.02
N HIS A 95 32.15 -64.71 13.06
CA HIS A 95 33.03 -65.62 13.81
C HIS A 95 32.77 -67.08 13.36
N GLN A 96 33.56 -67.54 12.39
CA GLN A 96 34.58 -68.61 12.48
C GLN A 96 34.08 -70.01 12.90
N ASP A 97 34.05 -70.91 11.91
CA ASP A 97 34.87 -72.11 11.80
C ASP A 97 35.58 -72.63 13.07
N GLY A 98 35.40 -73.94 13.31
CA GLY A 98 36.51 -74.81 13.73
C GLY A 98 36.24 -75.74 14.91
N VAL A 99 36.30 -77.05 14.59
CA VAL A 99 36.46 -78.27 15.42
C VAL A 99 35.36 -78.71 16.38
#